data_AF-A0A2I5TPB1-F1
#
_entry.id   AF-A0A2I5TPB1-F1
#
_cell.length_a   1.000
_cell.length_b   1.000
_cell.length_c   1.000
_cell.angle_alpha   90.00
_cell.angle_beta   90.00
_cell.angle_gamma   90.00
#
_symmetry.space_group_name_H-M   'P 1'
#
loop_
_entity.id
_entity.type
_entity.pdbx_description
1 polymer ?
#
loop_
_entity_poly.entity_id
_entity_poly.type
_entity_poly.pdbx_seq_one_letter_code
_entity_poly.pdbx_strand_id
1 'polypeptide(L)'
;MTKNNKVENKSTKLFFDLAKRSFEASWKYMQKYYAGNMSEFVDDPDFMSPFILNVIDYISNNFEKFTTQEGDCGDISEVDIEHVAVMLVWYSNSFRK
;
A
#
# COMPACT_ATOMS: atom_id res chain seq x y z
N MET A 1 5.61 -22.40 -1.40
CA MET A 1 6.19 -21.96 -2.69
C MET A 1 6.70 -20.54 -2.52
N THR A 2 8.01 -20.36 -2.40
CA THR A 2 8.65 -19.04 -2.36
C THR A 2 8.76 -18.53 -3.79
N LYS A 3 7.69 -17.92 -4.32
CA LYS A 3 7.83 -17.13 -5.56
C LYS A 3 8.68 -15.92 -5.21
N ASN A 4 9.76 -15.71 -5.95
CA ASN A 4 10.61 -14.53 -5.83
C ASN A 4 9.75 -13.28 -6.08
N ASN A 5 9.29 -12.62 -5.03
CA ASN A 5 8.59 -11.32 -5.11
C ASN A 5 9.59 -10.19 -5.36
N LYS A 6 10.49 -10.37 -6.31
CA LYS A 6 11.29 -9.28 -6.82
C LYS A 6 10.38 -8.50 -7.76
N VAL A 7 9.95 -7.33 -7.32
CA VAL A 7 9.38 -6.34 -8.21
C VAL A 7 10.47 -5.98 -9.22
N GLU A 8 10.33 -6.38 -10.48
CA GLU A 8 11.35 -6.11 -11.50
C GLU A 8 11.14 -4.71 -12.11
N ASN A 9 9.87 -4.32 -12.34
CA ASN A 9 9.49 -3.03 -12.93
C ASN A 9 9.74 -1.83 -11.98
N LYS A 10 10.27 -0.72 -12.51
CA LYS A 10 10.57 0.51 -11.74
C LYS A 10 9.29 1.18 -11.20
N SER A 11 8.30 1.39 -12.06
CA SER A 11 7.01 2.01 -11.72
C SER A 11 6.28 1.24 -10.62
N THR A 12 6.29 -0.09 -10.67
CA THR A 12 5.71 -0.95 -9.61
C THR A 12 6.44 -0.78 -8.27
N LYS A 13 7.78 -0.62 -8.26
CA LYS A 13 8.54 -0.35 -7.02
C LYS A 13 8.17 1.01 -6.43
N LEU A 14 8.14 2.05 -7.26
CA LEU A 14 7.77 3.40 -6.84
C LEU A 14 6.34 3.44 -6.31
N PHE A 15 5.41 2.78 -7.00
CA PHE A 15 4.02 2.69 -6.58
C PHE A 15 3.91 2.00 -5.22
N PHE A 16 4.57 0.87 -5.04
CA PHE A 16 4.54 0.15 -3.77
C PHE A 16 5.13 0.98 -2.62
N ASP A 17 6.21 1.71 -2.85
CA ASP A 17 6.79 2.60 -1.83
C ASP A 17 5.81 3.70 -1.40
N LEU A 18 5.18 4.39 -2.37
CA LEU A 18 4.14 5.39 -2.10
C LEU A 18 2.94 4.78 -1.37
N ALA A 19 2.48 3.60 -1.80
CA ALA A 19 1.38 2.89 -1.18
C ALA A 19 1.68 2.49 0.27
N LYS A 20 2.90 2.03 0.58
CA LYS A 20 3.31 1.74 1.96
C LYS A 20 3.27 2.98 2.84
N ARG A 21 3.78 4.12 2.35
CA ARG A 21 3.77 5.39 3.10
C ARG A 21 2.35 5.88 3.34
N SER A 22 1.47 5.79 2.34
CA SER A 22 0.05 6.13 2.48
C SER A 22 -0.71 5.18 3.43
N PHE A 23 -0.44 3.87 3.33
CA PHE A 23 -0.95 2.86 4.26
C PHE A 23 -0.59 3.21 5.70
N GLU A 24 0.70 3.44 5.99
CA GLU A 24 1.19 3.78 7.33
C GLU A 24 0.55 5.07 7.88
N ALA A 25 0.47 6.11 7.06
CA ALA A 25 -0.11 7.38 7.46
C ALA A 25 -1.60 7.21 7.80
N SER A 26 -2.34 6.48 6.96
CA SER A 26 -3.76 6.20 7.16
C SER A 26 -3.99 5.32 8.39
N TRP A 27 -3.15 4.29 8.59
CA TRP A 27 -3.20 3.42 9.76
C TRP A 27 -2.98 4.20 11.05
N LYS A 28 -1.93 5.04 11.11
CA LYS A 28 -1.62 5.91 12.26
C LYS A 28 -2.75 6.91 12.53
N TYR A 29 -3.34 7.47 11.48
CA TYR A 29 -4.49 8.36 11.61
C TYR A 29 -5.65 7.63 12.28
N MET A 30 -6.04 6.45 11.78
CA MET A 30 -7.12 5.65 12.36
C MET A 30 -6.83 5.23 13.81
N GLN A 31 -5.61 4.78 14.10
CA GLN A 31 -5.17 4.39 15.45
C GLN A 31 -5.30 5.54 16.46
N LYS A 32 -5.15 6.80 16.03
CA LYS A 32 -5.30 7.96 16.91
C LYS A 32 -6.74 8.20 17.36
N TYR A 33 -7.73 7.82 16.55
CA TYR A 33 -9.15 8.08 16.82
C TYR A 33 -9.93 6.84 17.26
N TYR A 34 -9.41 5.65 16.97
CA TYR A 34 -9.99 4.41 17.45
C TYR A 34 -9.60 4.17 18.91
N ALA A 35 -10.60 4.04 19.79
CA ALA A 35 -10.37 3.83 21.22
C ALA A 35 -9.89 2.40 21.56
N GLY A 36 -10.05 1.45 20.63
CA GLY A 36 -9.64 0.06 20.80
C GLY A 36 -8.27 -0.25 20.21
N ASN A 37 -7.93 -1.54 20.15
CA ASN A 37 -6.70 -1.99 19.53
C ASN A 37 -6.88 -2.17 18.02
N MET A 38 -6.27 -1.28 17.23
CA MET A 38 -6.33 -1.32 15.76
C MET A 38 -5.76 -2.64 15.19
N SER A 39 -4.85 -3.31 15.90
CA SER A 39 -4.25 -4.56 15.41
C SER A 39 -5.26 -5.72 15.25
N GLU A 40 -6.42 -5.63 15.90
CA GLU A 40 -7.54 -6.58 15.75
C GLU A 40 -8.08 -6.62 14.31
N PHE A 41 -7.96 -5.51 13.57
CA PHE A 41 -8.44 -5.43 12.19
C PHE A 41 -7.48 -6.03 11.16
N VAL A 42 -6.22 -6.33 11.51
CA VAL A 42 -5.23 -6.81 10.51
C VAL A 42 -5.64 -8.14 9.87
N ASP A 43 -6.36 -8.97 10.62
CA ASP A 43 -6.87 -10.27 10.15
C ASP A 43 -8.34 -10.20 9.73
N ASP A 44 -8.97 -9.02 9.81
CA ASP A 44 -10.34 -8.78 9.36
C ASP A 44 -10.35 -8.45 7.86
N PRO A 45 -10.77 -9.39 6.98
CA PRO A 45 -10.81 -9.15 5.55
C PRO A 45 -11.81 -8.06 5.16
N ASP A 46 -12.88 -7.86 5.94
CA ASP A 46 -13.92 -6.86 5.67
C ASP A 46 -13.41 -5.44 5.95
N PHE A 47 -12.40 -5.30 6.83
CA PHE A 47 -11.69 -4.04 7.03
C PHE A 47 -10.50 -3.89 6.08
N MET A 48 -9.62 -4.90 6.02
CA MET A 48 -8.33 -4.80 5.33
C MET A 48 -8.46 -4.71 3.82
N SER A 49 -9.44 -5.41 3.23
CA SER A 49 -9.65 -5.38 1.78
C SER A 49 -10.02 -3.97 1.28
N PRO A 50 -11.08 -3.31 1.81
CA PRO A 50 -11.37 -1.94 1.40
C PRO A 50 -10.29 -0.94 1.82
N PHE A 51 -9.61 -1.15 2.96
CA PHE A 51 -8.50 -0.30 3.37
C PHE A 51 -7.34 -0.31 2.34
N ILE A 52 -6.89 -1.49 1.92
CA ILE A 52 -5.84 -1.65 0.91
C ILE A 52 -6.29 -1.10 -0.45
N LEU A 53 -7.53 -1.38 -0.86
CA LEU A 53 -8.08 -0.87 -2.12
C LEU A 53 -8.12 0.67 -2.13
N ASN A 54 -8.51 1.31 -1.03
CA ASN A 54 -8.51 2.77 -0.92
C ASN A 54 -7.10 3.36 -1.02
N VAL A 55 -6.10 2.70 -0.41
CA VAL A 55 -4.70 3.10 -0.55
C VAL A 55 -4.25 3.00 -2.01
N ILE A 56 -4.55 1.88 -2.68
CA ILE A 56 -4.20 1.66 -4.09
C ILE A 56 -4.89 2.70 -4.96
N ASP A 57 -6.19 2.92 -4.82
CA ASP A 57 -6.95 3.89 -5.61
C ASP A 57 -6.41 5.32 -5.42
N TYR A 58 -6.13 5.70 -4.17
CA TYR A 58 -5.54 7.00 -3.87
C TYR A 58 -4.18 7.20 -4.55
N ILE A 59 -3.29 6.21 -4.49
CA ILE A 59 -1.99 6.29 -5.16
C ILE A 59 -2.16 6.26 -6.68
N SER A 60 -3.00 5.41 -7.24
CA SER A 60 -3.27 5.37 -8.70
C SER A 60 -3.69 6.73 -9.24
N ASN A 61 -4.61 7.42 -8.54
CA ASN A 61 -5.09 8.73 -8.95
C ASN A 61 -4.07 9.87 -8.79
N ASN A 62 -2.95 9.63 -8.09
CA ASN A 62 -1.94 10.65 -7.81
C ASN A 62 -0.51 10.22 -8.19
N PHE A 63 -0.34 9.07 -8.84
CA PHE A 63 0.96 8.40 -8.96
C PHE A 63 1.99 9.27 -9.68
N GLU A 64 1.68 9.70 -10.90
CA GLU A 64 2.56 10.53 -11.72
C GLU A 64 2.91 11.86 -11.02
N LYS A 65 1.95 12.45 -10.32
CA LYS A 65 2.14 13.68 -9.55
C LYS A 65 3.14 13.46 -8.42
N PHE A 66 2.96 12.41 -7.61
CA PHE A 66 3.84 12.11 -6.50
C PHE A 66 5.25 11.73 -6.97
N THR A 67 5.38 10.89 -7.99
CA THR A 67 6.70 10.54 -8.52
C THR A 67 7.42 11.77 -9.08
N THR A 68 6.72 12.65 -9.80
CA THR A 68 7.31 13.90 -10.33
C THR A 68 7.80 14.80 -9.21
N GLN A 69 7.05 14.94 -8.12
CA GLN A 69 7.43 15.74 -6.96
C GLN A 69 8.67 15.18 -6.24
N GLU A 70 8.88 13.87 -6.29
CA GLU A 70 10.05 13.19 -5.72
C GLU A 70 11.26 13.19 -6.66
N GLY A 71 11.17 13.84 -7.83
CA GLY A 71 12.23 13.87 -8.84
C GLY A 71 12.34 12.57 -9.64
N ASP A 72 11.31 11.74 -9.58
CA ASP A 72 11.20 10.48 -10.28
C ASP A 72 10.21 10.56 -11.45
N CYS A 73 10.26 9.53 -12.31
CA CYS A 73 9.28 9.31 -13.36
C CYS A 73 8.81 7.87 -13.24
N GLY A 74 7.52 7.71 -12.97
CA GLY A 74 6.80 6.43 -12.95
C GLY A 74 5.61 6.51 -13.89
N ASP A 75 5.31 5.40 -14.56
CA ASP A 75 4.20 5.26 -15.49
C ASP A 75 3.15 4.33 -14.87
N ILE A 76 1.94 4.84 -14.66
CA ILE A 76 0.83 4.07 -14.05
C ILE A 76 0.44 2.86 -14.90
N SER A 77 0.61 2.92 -16.22
CA SER A 77 0.30 1.83 -17.14
C SER A 77 1.26 0.65 -17.03
N GLU A 78 2.44 0.87 -16.45
CA GLU A 78 3.44 -0.17 -16.18
C GLU A 78 3.34 -0.80 -14.78
N VAL A 79 2.41 -0.32 -13.94
CA VAL A 79 2.27 -0.80 -12.57
C VAL A 79 1.53 -2.13 -12.53
N ASP A 80 2.16 -3.15 -11.93
CA ASP A 80 1.50 -4.40 -11.57
C ASP A 80 0.71 -4.22 -10.27
N ILE A 81 -0.55 -3.78 -10.40
CA ILE A 81 -1.45 -3.49 -9.27
C ILE A 81 -1.76 -4.75 -8.45
N GLU A 82 -1.90 -5.91 -9.10
CA GLU A 82 -2.18 -7.18 -8.40
C GLU A 82 -1.00 -7.56 -7.49
N HIS A 83 0.24 -7.43 -8.00
CA HIS A 83 1.43 -7.68 -7.21
C HIS A 83 1.55 -6.69 -6.05
N VAL A 84 1.25 -5.41 -6.28
CA VAL A 84 1.21 -4.39 -5.21
C VAL A 84 0.21 -4.77 -4.12
N ALA A 85 -1.00 -5.20 -4.49
CA ALA A 85 -2.00 -5.62 -3.53
C ALA A 85 -1.51 -6.78 -2.65
N VAL A 86 -0.91 -7.81 -3.25
CA VAL A 86 -0.30 -8.94 -2.50
C VAL A 86 0.80 -8.46 -1.56
N MET A 87 1.67 -7.56 -2.01
CA MET A 87 2.73 -7.02 -1.17
C MET A 87 2.19 -6.18 0.00
N LEU A 88 1.10 -5.41 -0.20
CA LEU A 88 0.45 -4.65 0.86
C LEU A 88 -0.21 -5.57 1.90
N VAL A 89 -0.81 -6.69 1.49
CA VAL A 89 -1.31 -7.73 2.40
C VAL A 89 -0.17 -8.33 3.23
N TRP A 90 1.00 -8.59 2.63
CA TRP A 90 2.13 -9.05 3.44
C TRP A 90 2.68 -7.97 4.35
N TYR A 91 2.68 -6.72 3.89
CA TYR A 91 3.13 -5.58 4.65
C TYR A 91 2.25 -5.33 5.88
N SER A 92 0.93 -5.51 5.77
CA SER A 92 -0.02 -5.33 6.88
C SER A 92 0.28 -6.25 8.07
N ASN A 93 0.88 -7.41 7.87
CA ASN A 93 1.30 -8.31 8.96
C ASN A 93 2.25 -7.66 9.96
N SER A 94 3.00 -6.62 9.55
CA SER A 94 3.87 -5.85 10.44
C SER A 94 3.12 -5.02 11.48
N PHE A 95 1.81 -4.79 11.28
CA PHE A 95 0.94 -4.01 12.16
C PHE A 95 0.15 -4.87 13.15
N ARG A 96 0.41 -6.20 13.20
CA ARG A 96 -0.22 -7.09 14.19
C ARG A 96 0.24 -6.84 15.64
N LYS A 97 1.36 -6.15 15.84
CA LYS A 97 2.01 -5.97 17.14
C LYS A 97 1.71 -4.63 17.78
#